data_AF-A0AAE3HMV6-F1
#
_entry.id   AF-A0AAE3HMV6-F1
#
_cell.length_a   1.000
_cell.length_b   1.000
_cell.length_c   1.000
_cell.angle_alpha   90.00
_cell.angle_beta   90.00
_cell.angle_gamma   90.00
#
_symmetry.space_group_name_H-M   'P 1'
#
loop_
_entity.id
_entity.type
_entity.pdbx_description
1 polymer ?
#
loop_
_entity_poly.entity_id
_entity_poly.type
_entity_poly.pdbx_seq_one_letter_code
_entity_poly.pdbx_strand_id
1 'polypeptide(L)' 'MNKTTRFLTDNNPLGLKIIVVATGLALLSLLPLLLYILFGPADGNPIGLGLLAVAGMLLGLVGIVIGIIELLLSLRR' A
#
# COMPACT_ATOMS: atom_id res chain seq x y z
N MET A 1 -5.06 -21.92 -15.72
CA MET A 1 -5.42 -20.49 -15.50
C MET A 1 -4.44 -19.90 -14.49
N ASN A 2 -3.75 -18.81 -14.81
CA ASN A 2 -2.67 -18.24 -13.97
C ASN A 2 -3.29 -17.40 -12.82
N LYS A 3 -2.64 -17.31 -11.66
CA LYS A 3 -3.22 -16.64 -10.47
C LYS A 3 -3.47 -15.14 -10.70
N THR A 4 -2.61 -14.50 -11.49
CA THR A 4 -2.74 -13.10 -11.90
C THR A 4 -3.98 -12.85 -12.75
N THR A 5 -4.33 -13.76 -13.66
CA THR A 5 -5.55 -13.62 -14.49
C THR A 5 -6.83 -13.79 -13.68
N ARG A 6 -6.79 -14.56 -12.58
CA ARG A 6 -7.94 -14.73 -11.66
C ARG A 6 -8.25 -13.48 -10.86
N PHE A 7 -7.23 -12.77 -10.37
CA PHE A 7 -7.42 -11.48 -9.68
C PHE A 7 -8.01 -10.41 -10.61
N LEU A 8 -7.66 -10.45 -11.90
CA LEU A 8 -8.21 -9.54 -12.90
C LEU A 8 -9.65 -9.90 -13.33
N THR A 9 -10.10 -11.14 -13.12
CA THR A 9 -11.43 -11.63 -13.54
C THR A 9 -12.48 -11.67 -12.41
N ASP A 10 -12.11 -11.45 -11.15
CA ASP A 10 -13.09 -11.30 -10.07
C ASP A 10 -13.94 -10.03 -10.25
N ASN A 11 -15.26 -10.17 -10.07
CA ASN A 11 -16.30 -9.11 -10.16
C ASN A 11 -16.12 -7.92 -9.19
N ASN A 12 -15.08 -7.91 -8.37
CA ASN A 12 -14.81 -6.80 -7.48
C ASN A 12 -14.41 -5.54 -8.28
N PRO A 13 -14.98 -4.37 -7.94
CA PRO A 13 -14.67 -3.13 -8.64
C PRO A 13 -13.17 -2.85 -8.56
N LEU A 14 -12.58 -2.47 -9.70
CA LEU A 14 -11.15 -2.22 -9.85
C LEU A 14 -10.63 -1.22 -8.80
N GLY A 15 -11.44 -0.21 -8.45
CA GLY A 15 -11.12 0.74 -7.37
C GLY A 15 -10.88 0.09 -6.01
N LEU A 16 -11.68 -0.91 -5.62
CA LEU A 16 -11.48 -1.64 -4.35
C LEU A 16 -10.15 -2.40 -4.35
N LYS A 17 -9.80 -3.03 -5.48
CA LYS A 17 -8.52 -3.74 -5.63
C LYS A 17 -7.33 -2.78 -5.47
N ILE A 18 -7.42 -1.59 -6.06
CA ILE A 18 -6.40 -0.54 -5.92
C ILE A 18 -6.27 -0.11 -4.45
N ILE A 19 -7.38 0.15 -3.77
CA ILE A 19 -7.38 0.56 -2.35
C ILE A 19 -6.65 -0.50 -1.51
N VAL A 20 -7.02 -1.77 -1.65
CA VAL A 20 -6.41 -2.87 -0.87
C VAL A 20 -4.91 -2.95 -1.11
N VAL A 21 -4.47 -2.87 -2.37
CA VAL A 21 -3.03 -2.92 -2.71
C VAL A 21 -2.29 -1.71 -2.17
N ALA A 22 -2.87 -0.51 -2.30
CA ALA A 22 -2.28 0.73 -1.83
C ALA A 22 -2.16 0.79 -0.31
N THR A 23 -3.19 0.34 0.42
CA THR A 23 -3.14 0.19 1.88
C THR A 23 -2.10 -0.85 2.28
N GLY A 24 -2.04 -1.99 1.59
CA GLY A 24 -1.02 -3.00 1.82
C GLY A 24 0.39 -2.43 1.65
N LEU A 25 0.65 -1.70 0.57
CA LEU A 25 1.95 -1.08 0.30
C LEU A 25 2.34 -0.05 1.37
N ALA A 26 1.39 0.79 1.82
CA ALA A 26 1.63 1.74 2.91
C ALA A 26 2.05 1.01 4.19
N LEU A 27 1.31 -0.03 4.59
CA LEU A 27 1.62 -0.81 5.79
C LEU A 27 2.95 -1.56 5.67
N LEU A 28 3.23 -2.15 4.50
CA LEU A 28 4.47 -2.87 4.25
C LEU A 28 5.70 -1.95 4.31
N SER A 29 5.56 -0.69 3.92
CA SER A 29 6.66 0.29 4.02
C SER A 29 7.07 0.64 5.45
N LEU A 30 6.19 0.40 6.44
CA LEU A 30 6.49 0.58 7.86
C LEU A 30 7.27 -0.60 8.45
N LEU A 31 7.15 -1.80 7.86
CA LEU A 31 7.77 -3.01 8.42
C LEU A 31 9.29 -2.88 8.63
N PRO A 32 10.09 -2.33 7.69
CA PRO A 32 11.52 -2.20 7.90
C PRO A 32 11.87 -1.33 9.12
N LEU A 33 11.13 -0.23 9.31
CA LEU A 33 11.31 0.66 10.46
C LEU A 33 10.90 -0.03 11.76
N LEU A 34 9.78 -0.76 11.79
CA LEU A 34 9.32 -1.50 12.96
C LEU A 34 10.29 -2.61 13.36
N LEU A 35 10.81 -3.35 12.38
CA LEU A 35 11.83 -4.37 12.62
C LEU A 35 13.11 -3.75 13.19
N TYR A 36 13.51 -2.58 12.70
CA TYR A 36 14.65 -1.85 13.24
C TYR A 36 14.40 -1.38 14.68
N ILE A 37 13.21 -0.89 15.00
CA ILE A 37 12.88 -0.49 16.37
C ILE A 37 12.95 -1.68 17.34
N LEU A 38 12.57 -2.88 16.88
CA LEU A 38 12.54 -4.08 17.72
C LEU A 38 13.89 -4.78 17.86
N PHE A 39 14.71 -4.81 16.79
CA PHE A 39 15.94 -5.60 16.73
C PHE A 39 17.21 -4.76 16.49
N GLY A 40 17.05 -3.45 16.28
CA GLY A 40 18.14 -2.55 15.97
C GLY A 40 18.97 -2.15 17.20
N PRO A 41 20.18 -1.62 16.96
CA PRO A 41 21.04 -1.12 18.02
C PRO A 41 20.40 0.10 18.70
N ALA A 42 20.54 0.21 20.02
CA ALA A 42 19.95 1.28 20.83
C ALA A 42 20.43 2.69 20.42
N ASP A 43 21.70 2.80 20.00
CA ASP A 43 22.30 4.06 19.56
C ASP A 43 22.21 4.27 18.04
N GLY A 44 21.42 3.44 17.36
CA GLY A 44 21.23 3.48 15.92
C GLY A 44 20.34 4.65 15.48
N ASN A 45 20.64 5.23 14.30
CA ASN A 45 19.84 6.30 13.72
C ASN A 45 19.15 5.86 12.40
N PRO A 46 17.89 5.38 12.45
CA PRO A 46 17.19 4.84 11.28
C PRO A 46 16.52 5.90 10.39
N ILE A 47 17.14 7.06 10.16
CA ILE A 47 16.57 8.11 9.29
C ILE A 47 16.14 7.56 7.92
N GLY A 48 16.97 6.74 7.29
CA GLY A 48 16.64 6.16 5.98
C GLY A 48 15.37 5.29 6.00
N LEU A 49 15.18 4.52 7.07
CA LEU A 49 13.98 3.69 7.23
C LEU A 49 12.75 4.54 7.57
N GLY A 50 12.94 5.62 8.33
CA GLY A 50 11.90 6.63 8.56
C GLY A 50 11.44 7.29 7.26
N LEU A 51 12.38 7.71 6.41
CA LEU A 51 12.08 8.29 5.10
C LEU A 51 11.39 7.28 4.17
N LEU A 52 11.81 6.02 4.18
CA LEU A 52 11.17 4.95 3.42
C LEU A 52 9.71 4.75 3.85
N ALA A 53 9.44 4.72 5.15
CA ALA A 53 8.09 4.61 5.69
C ALA A 53 7.21 5.80 5.27
N VAL A 54 7.74 7.02 5.33
CA VAL A 54 7.02 8.23 4.87
C VAL A 54 6.72 8.16 3.37
N ALA A 55 7.72 7.80 2.54
CA ALA A 55 7.54 7.68 1.10
C ALA A 55 6.47 6.63 0.74
N GLY A 56 6.50 5.46 1.37
CA GLY A 56 5.51 4.41 1.15
C GLY A 56 4.11 4.80 1.62
N MET A 57 3.98 5.53 2.73
CA MET A 57 2.71 6.11 3.17
C MET A 57 2.15 7.11 2.17
N LEU A 58 2.98 8.01 1.62
CA LEU A 58 2.54 8.97 0.59
C LEU A 58 2.09 8.27 -0.69
N LEU A 59 2.85 7.27 -1.17
CA LEU A 59 2.47 6.49 -2.34
C LEU A 59 1.18 5.70 -2.10
N GLY A 60 1.01 5.14 -0.90
CA GLY A 60 -0.23 4.47 -0.50
C GLY A 60 -1.42 5.42 -0.47
N LEU A 61 -1.27 6.63 0.06
CA LEU A 61 -2.31 7.65 0.04
C LEU A 61 -2.73 8.03 -1.39
N VAL A 62 -1.76 8.25 -2.28
CA VAL A 62 -2.04 8.50 -3.71
C VAL A 62 -2.82 7.34 -4.32
N GLY A 63 -2.39 6.10 -4.06
CA GLY A 63 -3.08 4.90 -4.54
C GLY A 63 -4.52 4.79 -4.01
N ILE A 64 -4.74 5.10 -2.72
CA ILE A 64 -6.08 5.10 -2.12
C ILE A 64 -6.96 6.15 -2.78
N VAL A 65 -6.46 7.37 -3.02
CA VAL A 65 -7.20 8.43 -3.71
C VAL A 65 -7.61 7.98 -5.12
N ILE A 66 -6.68 7.41 -5.88
CA ILE A 66 -6.96 6.86 -7.21
C ILE A 66 -8.02 5.76 -7.13
N GLY A 67 -7.89 4.84 -6.18
CA GLY A 67 -8.84 3.74 -6.00
C GLY A 67 -10.24 4.20 -5.59
N ILE A 68 -10.35 5.26 -4.78
CA ILE A 68 -11.63 5.89 -4.45
C ILE A 68 -12.26 6.53 -5.70
N ILE A 69 -11.47 7.26 -6.48
CA ILE A 69 -11.97 7.88 -7.73
C ILE A 69 -12.50 6.81 -8.68
N GLU A 70 -11.74 5.74 -8.92
CA GLU A 70 -12.16 4.61 -9.75
C GLU A 70 -13.42 3.92 -9.21
N LEU A 71 -13.52 3.75 -7.88
CA LEU A 71 -14.71 3.17 -7.27
C LEU A 71 -15.93 4.06 -7.49
N LEU A 72 -15.82 5.36 -7.27
CA LEU A 72 -16.91 6.31 -7.51
C LEU A 72 -17.34 6.36 -8.98
N LEU A 73 -16.37 6.33 -9.91
CA LEU A 73 -16.67 6.27 -11.35
C LEU A 73 -17.36 4.96 -11.74
N SER A 74 -17.00 3.84 -11.10
CA SER A 74 -17.63 2.54 -11.35
C SER A 74 -19.07 2.48 -10.86
N LEU A 75 -19.41 3.16 -9.75
CA LEU A 75 -20.77 3.23 -9.22
C LEU A 75 -21.73 4.07 -10.08
N ARG A 76 -21.18 4.91 -10.96
CA ARG A 76 -21.97 5.77 -11.88
C ARG A 76 -22.34 5.06 -13.18
N ARG A 77 -21.68 3.95 -13.53
CA ARG A 77 -21.92 3.17 -14.76
C ARG A 77 -22.94 2.08 -14.51
#